data_AF-A0AAN4CBB6-F1
#
_entry.id   AF-A0AAN4CBB6-F1
#
_cell.length_a   1.000
_cell.length_b   1.000
_cell.length_c   1.000
_cell.angle_alpha   90.00
_cell.angle_beta   90.00
_cell.angle_gamma   90.00
#
_symmetry.space_group_name_H-M   'P 1'
#
loop_
_entity.id
_entity.type
_entity.pdbx_description
1 polymer ?
#
loop_
_entity_poly.entity_id
_entity_poly.type
_entity_poly.pdbx_seq_one_letter_code
_entity_poly.pdbx_strand_id
1 'polypeptide(L)'
;MSMLLMAKAMQLQVGSTAQKMVLLKLADNANDKGECFPSYETIARHCEISRQSAINHIKSLCKKGFVRKVTRKTDKGHTSNLYILDLEAKSLDDGSQNSVPEVVKEFDHGSQTVGLGGSQKFLPRTSQSFNQSINLKKLSSDDSKPAKQISINRQAKIPYQEIMQAFNESVGDRLPNAESLNDKRKRAISKFLKELKEPTVESAKNYFDYFMETASAWYFGENNRGWRANFDYLLRPETVLKTREGAL
;
A
#
# COMPACT_ATOMS: atom_id res chain seq x y z
N MET A 1 21.22 1.10 -20.15
CA MET A 1 20.25 0.30 -20.91
C MET A 1 21.02 -0.80 -21.60
N SER A 2 20.70 -2.07 -21.34
CA SER A 2 21.38 -3.20 -21.98
C SER A 2 20.39 -4.03 -22.79
N MET A 3 20.51 -3.98 -24.12
CA MET A 3 19.60 -4.66 -25.04
C MET A 3 19.63 -6.19 -24.84
N LEU A 4 20.79 -6.74 -24.51
CA LEU A 4 20.98 -8.17 -24.24
C LEU A 4 20.11 -8.64 -23.06
N LEU A 5 20.08 -7.87 -21.96
CA LEU A 5 19.28 -8.20 -20.79
C LEU A 5 17.78 -8.03 -21.05
N MET A 6 17.37 -7.09 -21.91
CA MET A 6 15.96 -7.00 -22.34
C MET A 6 15.55 -8.21 -23.18
N ALA A 7 16.38 -8.65 -24.12
CA ALA A 7 16.12 -9.83 -24.93
C ALA A 7 15.98 -11.10 -24.06
N LYS A 8 16.89 -11.31 -23.10
CA LYS A 8 16.81 -12.43 -22.14
C LYS A 8 15.57 -12.31 -21.24
N ALA A 9 15.28 -11.13 -20.68
CA ALA A 9 14.09 -10.89 -19.87
C ALA A 9 12.75 -11.13 -20.62
N MET A 10 12.74 -10.93 -21.95
CA MET A 10 11.58 -11.20 -22.79
C MET A 10 11.29 -12.70 -22.93
N GLN A 11 12.32 -13.53 -23.06
CA GLN A 11 12.21 -14.99 -23.21
C GLN A 11 11.73 -15.67 -21.91
N LEU A 12 12.19 -15.20 -20.74
CA LEU A 12 11.93 -15.86 -19.45
C LEU A 12 10.44 -15.95 -19.07
N GLN A 13 10.01 -17.12 -18.58
CA GLN A 13 8.67 -17.34 -18.03
C GLN A 13 8.58 -16.93 -16.55
N VAL A 14 8.15 -15.69 -16.28
CA VAL A 14 7.99 -15.18 -14.90
C VAL A 14 6.59 -15.41 -14.29
N GLY A 15 5.64 -15.94 -15.05
CA GLY A 15 4.30 -16.34 -14.57
C GLY A 15 3.30 -15.21 -14.29
N SER A 16 3.53 -13.98 -14.74
CA SER A 16 2.56 -12.87 -14.67
C SER A 16 2.98 -11.73 -15.60
N THR A 17 2.04 -11.15 -16.36
CA THR A 17 2.31 -10.05 -17.31
C THR A 17 2.88 -8.82 -16.62
N ALA A 18 2.27 -8.37 -15.51
CA ALA A 18 2.79 -7.26 -14.71
C ALA A 18 4.18 -7.57 -14.13
N GLN A 19 4.45 -8.82 -13.74
CA GLN A 19 5.78 -9.24 -13.31
C GLN A 19 6.81 -9.25 -14.45
N LYS A 20 6.40 -9.55 -15.70
CA LYS A 20 7.26 -9.46 -16.89
C LYS A 20 7.57 -8.01 -17.25
N MET A 21 6.58 -7.12 -17.22
CA MET A 21 6.79 -5.68 -17.43
C MET A 21 7.76 -5.08 -16.40
N VAL A 22 7.66 -5.46 -15.13
CA VAL A 22 8.61 -5.04 -14.09
C VAL A 22 10.02 -5.56 -14.36
N LEU A 23 10.19 -6.82 -14.80
CA LEU A 23 11.52 -7.35 -15.14
C LEU A 23 12.12 -6.67 -16.38
N LEU A 24 11.32 -6.49 -17.44
CA LEU A 24 11.72 -5.76 -18.65
C LEU A 24 12.12 -4.32 -18.33
N LYS A 25 11.37 -3.61 -17.46
CA LYS A 25 11.74 -2.24 -17.06
C LYS A 25 13.00 -2.19 -16.22
N LEU A 26 13.32 -3.22 -15.43
CA LEU A 26 14.60 -3.31 -14.74
C LEU A 26 15.76 -3.54 -15.74
N ALA A 27 15.58 -4.39 -16.76
CA ALA A 27 16.58 -4.61 -17.82
C ALA A 27 16.83 -3.37 -18.70
N ASP A 28 15.78 -2.65 -19.07
CA ASP A 28 15.82 -1.34 -19.75
C ASP A 28 16.70 -0.32 -18.99
N ASN A 29 16.68 -0.35 -17.66
CA ASN A 29 17.50 0.55 -16.82
C ASN A 29 18.88 -0.02 -16.47
N ALA A 30 19.19 -1.26 -16.85
CA ALA A 30 20.44 -1.93 -16.49
C ALA A 30 21.65 -1.40 -17.28
N ASN A 31 22.82 -1.38 -16.65
CA ASN A 31 24.10 -1.45 -17.35
C ASN A 31 24.39 -2.90 -17.79
N ASP A 32 25.49 -3.12 -18.51
CA ASP A 32 25.86 -4.44 -19.01
C ASP A 32 26.40 -5.39 -17.92
N LYS A 33 26.48 -4.94 -16.67
CA LYS A 33 26.70 -5.77 -15.47
C LYS A 33 25.39 -6.18 -14.79
N GLY A 34 24.23 -5.88 -15.39
CA GLY A 34 22.91 -6.15 -14.83
C GLY A 34 22.45 -5.16 -13.76
N GLU A 35 23.18 -4.06 -13.51
CA GLU A 35 22.91 -3.15 -12.40
C GLU A 35 21.98 -2.00 -12.81
N CYS A 36 20.88 -1.79 -12.09
CA CYS A 36 20.03 -0.60 -12.21
C CYS A 36 19.55 -0.10 -10.84
N PHE A 37 19.09 1.16 -10.76
CA PHE A 37 18.60 1.76 -9.51
C PHE A 37 17.33 2.65 -9.67
N PRO A 38 16.33 2.30 -10.51
CA PRO A 38 15.08 3.05 -10.58
C PRO A 38 14.34 3.02 -9.23
N SER A 39 13.62 4.09 -8.90
CA SER A 39 12.77 4.12 -7.71
C SER A 39 11.54 3.21 -7.87
N TYR A 40 10.93 2.77 -6.76
CA TYR A 40 9.63 2.08 -6.82
C TYR A 40 8.55 2.90 -7.55
N GLU A 41 8.63 4.23 -7.50
CA GLU A 41 7.73 5.15 -8.21
C GLU A 41 7.95 5.14 -9.72
N THR A 42 9.22 5.12 -10.15
CA THR A 42 9.59 4.98 -11.56
C THR A 42 9.13 3.64 -12.10
N ILE A 43 9.32 2.55 -11.35
CA ILE A 43 8.87 1.22 -11.77
C ILE A 43 7.33 1.17 -11.86
N ALA A 44 6.64 1.67 -10.83
CA ALA A 44 5.18 1.74 -10.79
C ALA A 44 4.58 2.49 -11.98
N ARG A 45 5.06 3.71 -12.23
CA ARG A 45 4.59 4.60 -13.31
C ARG A 45 4.89 4.07 -14.72
N HIS A 46 6.02 3.37 -14.93
CA HIS A 46 6.34 2.79 -16.24
C HIS A 46 5.72 1.41 -16.48
N CYS A 47 5.19 0.75 -15.45
CA CYS A 47 4.52 -0.56 -15.56
C CYS A 47 3.00 -0.47 -15.32
N GLU A 48 2.44 0.74 -15.23
CA GLU A 48 1.02 1.04 -15.00
C GLU A 48 0.38 0.31 -13.80
N ILE A 49 1.16 0.19 -12.72
CA ILE A 49 0.75 -0.50 -11.49
C ILE A 49 0.92 0.38 -10.26
N SER A 50 0.20 0.07 -9.18
CA SER A 50 0.41 0.76 -7.89
C SER A 50 1.85 0.57 -7.39
N ARG A 51 2.36 1.56 -6.64
CA ARG A 51 3.64 1.50 -5.94
C ARG A 51 3.78 0.26 -5.04
N GLN A 52 2.67 -0.18 -4.41
CA GLN A 52 2.66 -1.38 -3.58
C GLN A 52 2.72 -2.67 -4.42
N SER A 53 2.07 -2.69 -5.58
CA SER A 53 2.18 -3.78 -6.56
C SER A 53 3.61 -3.89 -7.07
N ALA A 54 4.27 -2.77 -7.42
CA ALA A 54 5.67 -2.77 -7.84
C ALA A 54 6.59 -3.39 -6.76
N ILE A 55 6.43 -2.99 -5.49
CA ILE A 55 7.13 -3.60 -4.35
C ILE A 55 6.88 -5.12 -4.27
N ASN A 56 5.65 -5.58 -4.49
CA ASN A 56 5.27 -6.99 -4.40
C ASN A 56 5.81 -7.82 -5.59
N HIS A 57 5.73 -7.32 -6.82
CA HIS A 57 6.33 -7.99 -7.98
C HIS A 57 7.86 -8.08 -7.88
N ILE A 58 8.51 -7.04 -7.34
CA ILE A 58 9.96 -7.07 -7.07
C ILE A 58 10.31 -8.13 -6.02
N LYS A 59 9.55 -8.23 -4.92
CA LYS A 59 9.71 -9.34 -3.94
C LYS A 59 9.53 -10.70 -4.60
N SER A 60 8.56 -10.85 -5.51
CA SER A 60 8.34 -12.08 -6.28
C SER A 60 9.51 -12.41 -7.21
N LEU A 61 10.06 -11.41 -7.93
CA LEU A 61 11.26 -11.58 -8.77
C LEU A 61 12.49 -11.97 -7.95
N CYS A 62 12.65 -11.41 -6.74
CA CYS A 62 13.70 -11.82 -5.81
C CYS A 62 13.50 -13.27 -5.33
N LYS A 63 12.28 -13.67 -4.93
CA LYS A 63 11.99 -15.05 -4.50
C LYS A 63 12.21 -16.08 -5.61
N LYS A 64 11.93 -15.71 -6.87
CA LYS A 64 12.18 -16.55 -8.06
C LYS A 64 13.62 -16.48 -8.58
N GLY A 65 14.49 -15.68 -7.95
CA GLY A 65 15.91 -15.54 -8.31
C GLY A 65 16.20 -14.77 -9.60
N PHE A 66 15.25 -14.02 -10.16
CA PHE A 66 15.46 -13.21 -11.38
C PHE A 66 16.15 -11.87 -11.11
N VAL A 67 16.06 -11.35 -9.88
CA VAL A 67 16.58 -10.03 -9.48
C VAL A 67 17.10 -10.10 -8.05
N ARG A 68 18.35 -9.70 -7.82
CA ARG A 68 18.89 -9.45 -6.47
C ARG A 68 18.72 -7.97 -6.12
N LYS A 69 18.27 -7.65 -4.91
CA LYS A 69 18.04 -6.26 -4.44
C LYS A 69 18.96 -5.92 -3.27
N VAL A 70 19.76 -4.87 -3.41
CA VAL A 70 20.62 -4.32 -2.34
C VAL A 70 20.10 -2.94 -1.91
N THR A 71 19.85 -2.75 -0.62
CA THR A 71 19.44 -1.45 -0.06
C THR A 71 20.65 -0.51 -0.02
N ARG A 72 20.55 0.66 -0.66
CA ARG A 72 21.58 1.70 -0.61
C ARG A 72 21.28 2.69 0.54
N LYS A 73 22.34 3.20 1.17
CA LYS A 73 22.31 4.32 2.12
C LYS A 73 23.23 5.42 1.61
N THR A 74 22.94 6.66 1.99
CA THR A 74 23.83 7.82 1.81
C THR A 74 23.73 8.70 3.05
N ASP A 75 24.72 9.54 3.29
CA ASP A 75 24.79 10.42 4.47
C ASP A 75 23.65 11.45 4.49
N LYS A 76 23.07 11.74 3.32
CA LYS A 76 21.88 12.59 3.13
C LYS A 76 20.54 11.83 3.15
N GLY A 77 20.53 10.54 3.54
CA GLY A 77 19.32 9.76 3.80
C GLY A 77 19.10 8.56 2.86
N HIS A 78 17.82 8.27 2.59
CA HIS A 78 17.38 7.13 1.79
C HIS A 78 17.60 7.34 0.29
N THR A 79 18.13 6.32 -0.39
CA THR A 79 18.24 6.27 -1.86
C THR A 79 17.41 5.12 -2.44
N SER A 80 17.25 5.09 -3.77
CA SER A 80 16.68 3.92 -4.45
C SER A 80 17.56 2.69 -4.25
N ASN A 81 16.95 1.51 -4.18
CA ASN A 81 17.70 0.26 -4.09
C ASN A 81 18.53 0.05 -5.37
N LEU A 82 19.66 -0.65 -5.23
CA LEU A 82 20.29 -1.32 -6.37
C LEU A 82 19.51 -2.60 -6.68
N TYR A 83 19.24 -2.84 -7.95
CA TYR A 83 18.74 -4.10 -8.48
C TYR A 83 19.81 -4.65 -9.41
N ILE A 84 20.08 -5.94 -9.29
CA ILE A 84 21.07 -6.65 -10.10
C ILE A 84 20.33 -7.82 -10.75
N LEU A 85 20.24 -7.79 -12.07
CA LEU A 85 19.64 -8.83 -12.89
C LEU A 85 20.71 -9.87 -13.22
N ASP A 86 20.45 -11.12 -12.84
CA ASP A 86 21.26 -12.27 -13.21
C ASP A 86 20.35 -13.22 -13.99
N LEU A 87 20.47 -13.18 -15.32
CA LEU A 87 19.57 -13.85 -16.26
C LEU A 87 20.26 -14.98 -17.04
N GLU A 88 21.57 -15.18 -16.83
CA GLU A 88 22.38 -16.17 -17.56
C GLU A 88 22.02 -17.60 -17.14
N ALA A 89 21.95 -17.85 -15.83
CA ALA A 89 21.69 -19.18 -15.26
C ALA A 89 20.21 -19.61 -15.32
N LYS A 90 19.39 -19.02 -16.21
CA LYS A 90 17.92 -19.19 -16.22
C LYS A 90 17.29 -19.42 -17.60
N SER A 91 18.09 -19.49 -18.66
CA SER A 91 17.63 -19.79 -20.02
C SER A 91 17.86 -21.25 -20.45
N LEU A 92 18.16 -22.15 -19.51
CA LEU A 92 18.57 -23.54 -19.79
C LEU A 92 17.64 -24.62 -19.18
N ASP A 93 16.67 -24.23 -18.35
CA ASP A 93 15.60 -25.13 -17.89
C ASP A 93 14.48 -25.19 -18.95
N ASP A 94 14.77 -25.73 -20.12
CA ASP A 94 13.75 -26.19 -21.08
C ASP A 94 13.80 -27.72 -21.22
N GLY A 95 12.63 -28.33 -21.40
CA GLY A 95 12.42 -29.76 -21.22
C GLY A 95 12.89 -30.57 -22.42
N SER A 96 13.98 -31.32 -22.26
CA SER A 96 14.30 -32.41 -23.19
C SER A 96 13.22 -33.50 -23.11
N GLN A 97 12.36 -33.58 -24.12
CA GLN A 97 12.25 -34.75 -25.01
C GLN A 97 11.79 -34.35 -26.41
N ASN A 98 12.37 -34.98 -27.43
CA ASN A 98 12.03 -34.78 -28.84
C ASN A 98 10.71 -35.46 -29.24
N SER A 99 9.92 -34.83 -30.10
CA SER A 99 9.05 -35.49 -31.08
C SER A 99 8.73 -34.53 -32.23
N VAL A 100 9.13 -34.87 -33.46
CA VAL A 100 8.76 -34.18 -34.72
C VAL A 100 8.18 -35.25 -35.64
N PRO A 101 6.96 -35.05 -36.17
CA PRO A 101 6.75 -34.56 -37.54
C PRO A 101 5.79 -33.35 -37.56
N GLU A 102 5.90 -32.34 -38.42
CA GLU A 102 6.18 -32.26 -39.88
C GLU A 102 5.00 -32.69 -40.77
N VAL A 103 4.68 -31.87 -41.79
CA VAL A 103 3.63 -32.02 -42.82
C VAL A 103 2.18 -31.98 -42.24
N VAL A 104 1.14 -31.35 -42.82
CA VAL A 104 0.86 -30.93 -44.21
C VAL A 104 -0.02 -29.66 -44.28
N LYS A 105 0.25 -28.81 -45.29
CA LYS A 105 -0.64 -27.91 -46.06
C LYS A 105 -1.52 -26.84 -45.39
N GLU A 106 -1.39 -25.64 -45.95
CA GLU A 106 -2.43 -24.60 -46.00
C GLU A 106 -3.68 -25.08 -46.75
N PHE A 107 -4.85 -24.56 -46.38
CA PHE A 107 -5.97 -24.35 -47.32
C PHE A 107 -6.76 -23.09 -46.91
N ASP A 108 -7.39 -22.46 -47.89
CA ASP A 108 -7.80 -21.06 -47.83
C ASP A 108 -9.31 -20.89 -48.06
N HIS A 109 -9.86 -19.75 -47.62
CA HIS A 109 -11.21 -19.21 -47.87
C HIS A 109 -12.45 -20.05 -47.45
N GLY A 110 -13.33 -19.45 -46.65
CA GLY A 110 -14.64 -20.02 -46.29
C GLY A 110 -15.57 -19.03 -45.60
N SER A 111 -16.25 -18.17 -46.38
CA SER A 111 -17.21 -17.18 -45.87
C SER A 111 -18.64 -17.72 -45.81
N GLN A 112 -19.36 -17.47 -44.71
CA GLN A 112 -20.81 -17.26 -44.79
C GLN A 112 -21.40 -16.48 -43.60
N THR A 113 -22.35 -15.60 -43.94
CA THR A 113 -23.27 -14.84 -43.06
C THR A 113 -24.51 -15.70 -42.72
N VAL A 114 -25.45 -15.41 -41.80
CA VAL A 114 -26.14 -14.17 -41.32
C VAL A 114 -26.79 -14.42 -39.93
N GLY A 115 -27.29 -13.35 -39.25
CA GLY A 115 -28.22 -13.44 -38.09
C GLY A 115 -27.66 -12.84 -36.79
N LEU A 116 -27.77 -11.55 -36.43
CA LEU A 116 -28.80 -10.49 -36.58
C LEU A 116 -29.83 -10.47 -35.41
N GLY A 117 -29.64 -9.51 -34.49
CA GLY A 117 -30.52 -9.21 -33.34
C GLY A 117 -29.83 -9.40 -31.97
N GLY A 118 -29.78 -8.42 -31.05
CA GLY A 118 -30.26 -7.03 -31.10
C GLY A 118 -29.76 -6.18 -29.92
N SER A 119 -30.14 -4.90 -29.88
CA SER A 119 -29.87 -3.84 -28.87
C SER A 119 -29.57 -4.28 -27.43
N GLN A 120 -28.71 -3.60 -26.64
CA GLN A 120 -28.66 -2.14 -26.46
C GLN A 120 -27.26 -1.52 -26.29
N LYS A 121 -27.21 -0.18 -26.37
CA LYS A 121 -26.07 0.71 -26.03
C LYS A 121 -25.87 0.68 -24.49
N PHE A 122 -24.72 1.00 -23.88
CA PHE A 122 -23.96 2.27 -23.97
C PHE A 122 -22.45 2.09 -23.74
N LEU A 123 -21.65 3.03 -24.27
CA LEU A 123 -20.21 3.16 -24.03
C LEU A 123 -19.90 3.99 -22.77
N PRO A 124 -18.69 3.87 -22.18
CA PRO A 124 -18.40 4.39 -20.84
C PRO A 124 -18.29 5.92 -20.80
N ARG A 125 -18.93 6.54 -19.80
CA ARG A 125 -18.82 7.98 -19.56
C ARG A 125 -17.63 8.29 -18.64
N THR A 126 -16.50 8.65 -19.23
CA THR A 126 -15.50 9.46 -18.53
C THR A 126 -16.11 10.79 -18.11
N SER A 127 -15.83 11.23 -16.88
CA SER A 127 -16.08 12.60 -16.43
C SER A 127 -15.09 12.93 -15.33
N GLN A 128 -14.11 13.78 -15.66
CA GLN A 128 -13.21 14.38 -14.68
C GLN A 128 -14.00 15.36 -13.79
N SER A 129 -13.51 15.62 -12.58
CA SER A 129 -13.96 16.75 -11.78
C SER A 129 -12.78 17.32 -11.01
N PHE A 130 -12.21 18.37 -11.57
CA PHE A 130 -11.14 19.16 -10.96
C PHE A 130 -11.75 20.28 -10.11
N ASN A 131 -10.97 20.80 -9.16
CA ASN A 131 -11.37 21.87 -8.22
C ASN A 131 -11.91 23.13 -8.94
N GLN A 132 -12.78 23.90 -8.28
CA GLN A 132 -12.38 25.18 -7.63
C GLN A 132 -13.54 25.83 -6.82
N SER A 133 -13.16 26.81 -5.99
CA SER A 133 -14.00 27.82 -5.30
C SER A 133 -14.62 27.37 -3.95
N ILE A 134 -14.86 28.26 -2.98
CA ILE A 134 -14.69 29.73 -2.94
C ILE A 134 -13.69 30.18 -1.85
N ASN A 135 -13.13 31.37 -2.01
CA ASN A 135 -12.24 32.05 -1.04
C ASN A 135 -12.91 33.36 -0.62
N LEU A 136 -13.10 33.58 0.69
CA LEU A 136 -13.83 34.73 1.24
C LEU A 136 -13.03 35.43 2.34
N LYS A 137 -12.80 36.74 2.18
CA LYS A 137 -12.06 37.58 3.14
C LYS A 137 -12.99 38.35 4.08
N LYS A 138 -12.72 38.17 5.37
CA LYS A 138 -13.12 38.94 6.56
C LYS A 138 -13.34 40.46 6.37
N LEU A 139 -14.50 40.94 6.81
CA LEU A 139 -14.71 42.10 7.72
C LEU A 139 -15.68 41.61 8.82
N SER A 140 -15.57 41.84 10.14
CA SER A 140 -15.19 43.00 10.98
C SER A 140 -16.27 44.09 11.07
N SER A 141 -16.79 44.48 12.25
CA SER A 141 -16.70 43.92 13.61
C SER A 141 -17.95 44.43 14.40
N ASP A 142 -18.03 44.78 15.69
CA ASP A 142 -17.27 44.72 16.99
C ASP A 142 -18.34 45.04 18.08
N ASP A 143 -18.25 44.79 19.38
CA ASP A 143 -17.29 44.11 20.27
C ASP A 143 -18.07 43.61 21.52
N SER A 144 -17.62 42.55 22.18
CA SER A 144 -18.05 42.17 23.54
C SER A 144 -17.01 41.24 24.18
N LYS A 145 -16.15 41.85 24.99
CA LYS A 145 -14.96 41.26 25.66
C LYS A 145 -15.32 40.54 26.97
N PRO A 146 -14.40 39.73 27.58
CA PRO A 146 -12.95 39.68 27.34
C PRO A 146 -12.39 38.35 26.82
N ALA A 147 -11.18 38.43 26.25
CA ALA A 147 -10.53 37.31 25.59
C ALA A 147 -9.67 36.44 26.52
N LYS A 148 -9.74 35.12 26.30
CA LYS A 148 -8.58 34.22 26.43
C LYS A 148 -8.45 33.37 25.17
N GLN A 149 -8.01 33.98 24.07
CA GLN A 149 -7.40 33.23 22.98
C GLN A 149 -6.11 32.60 23.52
N ILE A 150 -6.16 31.32 23.90
CA ILE A 150 -4.95 30.57 24.25
C ILE A 150 -4.16 30.35 22.95
N SER A 151 -3.12 31.15 22.76
CA SER A 151 -2.12 30.92 21.73
C SER A 151 -1.39 29.60 22.03
N ILE A 152 -1.78 28.51 21.36
CA ILE A 152 -1.15 27.18 21.53
C ILE A 152 0.22 27.18 20.85
N ASN A 153 1.19 27.84 21.48
CA ASN A 153 2.60 27.81 21.10
C ASN A 153 3.49 27.55 22.34
N ARG A 154 3.59 26.27 22.68
CA ARG A 154 4.77 25.56 23.18
C ARG A 154 4.45 24.06 23.12
N GLN A 155 5.46 23.21 22.95
CA GLN A 155 5.28 21.77 22.82
C GLN A 155 4.68 21.17 24.10
N ALA A 156 3.36 20.97 24.12
CA ALA A 156 2.74 19.97 24.95
C ALA A 156 3.31 18.60 24.54
N LYS A 157 4.21 18.06 25.36
CA LYS A 157 4.89 16.79 25.11
C LYS A 157 3.85 15.67 25.16
N ILE A 158 3.43 15.19 23.99
CA ILE A 158 2.37 14.17 23.88
C ILE A 158 2.72 12.96 24.78
N PRO A 159 1.82 12.55 25.70
CA PRO A 159 2.10 11.54 26.72
C PRO A 159 2.01 10.11 26.15
N TYR A 160 2.85 9.78 25.17
CA TYR A 160 2.79 8.52 24.42
C TYR A 160 2.77 7.26 25.29
N GLN A 161 3.44 7.30 26.44
CA GLN A 161 3.53 6.17 27.36
C GLN A 161 2.26 6.00 28.19
N GLU A 162 1.67 7.09 28.68
CA GLU A 162 0.38 7.06 29.40
C GLU A 162 -0.76 6.59 28.46
N ILE A 163 -0.75 6.99 27.18
CA ILE A 163 -1.72 6.47 26.18
C ILE A 163 -1.56 4.96 25.93
N MET A 164 -0.32 4.46 25.93
CA MET A 164 -0.06 3.02 25.77
C MET A 164 -0.44 2.23 27.03
N GLN A 165 -0.20 2.82 28.21
CA GLN A 165 -0.58 2.24 29.50
C GLN A 165 -2.09 2.21 29.67
N ALA A 166 -2.81 3.30 29.34
CA ALA A 166 -4.26 3.35 29.34
C ALA A 166 -4.88 2.27 28.45
N PHE A 167 -4.34 2.05 27.23
CA PHE A 167 -4.76 0.92 26.39
C PHE A 167 -4.55 -0.43 27.10
N ASN A 168 -3.34 -0.70 27.63
CA ASN A 168 -3.05 -1.97 28.32
C ASN A 168 -3.93 -2.18 29.57
N GLU A 169 -4.30 -1.10 30.26
CA GLU A 169 -5.21 -1.12 31.42
C GLU A 169 -6.64 -1.45 30.99
N SER A 170 -7.18 -0.73 29.98
CA SER A 170 -8.53 -0.93 29.44
C SER A 170 -8.76 -2.33 28.86
N VAL A 171 -7.76 -2.91 28.18
CA VAL A 171 -7.96 -4.20 27.48
C VAL A 171 -7.68 -5.43 28.34
N GLY A 172 -6.84 -5.30 29.38
CA GLY A 172 -6.39 -6.42 30.22
C GLY A 172 -5.90 -7.60 29.39
N ASP A 173 -6.32 -8.81 29.76
CA ASP A 173 -5.96 -10.04 29.03
C ASP A 173 -6.83 -10.31 27.77
N ARG A 174 -7.85 -9.47 27.48
CA ARG A 174 -8.78 -9.71 26.34
C ARG A 174 -8.17 -9.38 24.98
N LEU A 175 -7.17 -8.48 24.90
CA LEU A 175 -6.46 -8.15 23.66
C LEU A 175 -4.93 -8.13 23.88
N PRO A 176 -4.10 -8.18 22.81
CA PRO A 176 -2.64 -8.15 22.95
C PRO A 176 -2.14 -6.78 23.42
N ASN A 177 -1.52 -6.75 24.60
CA ASN A 177 -0.88 -5.57 25.16
C ASN A 177 0.24 -5.00 24.28
N ALA A 178 0.45 -3.70 24.38
CA ALA A 178 1.50 -2.97 23.69
C ALA A 178 2.75 -2.82 24.59
N GLU A 179 3.83 -3.48 24.18
CA GLU A 179 5.12 -3.46 24.90
C GLU A 179 6.03 -2.27 24.54
N SER A 180 5.88 -1.70 23.33
CA SER A 180 6.90 -0.80 22.76
C SER A 180 6.36 0.35 21.90
N LEU A 181 6.99 1.52 22.08
CA LEU A 181 6.70 2.78 21.38
C LEU A 181 7.75 3.09 20.31
N ASN A 182 7.65 2.41 19.16
CA ASN A 182 8.35 2.82 17.94
C ASN A 182 7.76 4.11 17.34
N ASP A 183 8.48 4.76 16.42
CA ASP A 183 8.05 6.05 15.86
C ASP A 183 6.79 5.98 14.99
N LYS A 184 6.44 4.79 14.47
CA LYS A 184 5.15 4.55 13.79
C LYS A 184 4.01 4.65 14.80
N ARG A 185 4.13 4.01 15.97
CA ARG A 185 3.15 4.09 17.06
C ARG A 185 3.03 5.49 17.65
N LYS A 186 4.15 6.19 17.87
CA LYS A 186 4.12 7.62 18.26
C LYS A 186 3.32 8.45 17.26
N ARG A 187 3.60 8.34 15.95
CA ARG A 187 2.84 9.04 14.90
C ARG A 187 1.35 8.64 14.84
N ALA A 188 1.01 7.38 15.12
CA ALA A 188 -0.38 6.94 15.22
C ALA A 188 -1.10 7.62 16.40
N ILE A 189 -0.52 7.60 17.60
CA ILE A 189 -1.03 8.31 18.78
C ILE A 189 -1.17 9.82 18.50
N SER A 190 -0.18 10.46 17.85
CA SER A 190 -0.24 11.88 17.45
C SER A 190 -1.32 12.20 16.41
N LYS A 191 -1.89 11.20 15.71
CA LYS A 191 -3.04 11.37 14.83
C LYS A 191 -4.34 11.12 15.58
N PHE A 192 -4.44 9.97 16.24
CA PHE A 192 -5.56 9.54 17.08
C PHE A 192 -6.02 10.64 18.05
N LEU A 193 -5.09 11.25 18.81
CA LEU A 193 -5.43 12.33 19.76
C LEU A 193 -5.99 13.60 19.10
N LYS A 194 -5.85 13.78 17.78
CA LYS A 194 -6.46 14.90 17.02
C LYS A 194 -7.84 14.57 16.47
N GLU A 195 -8.26 13.31 16.56
CA GLU A 195 -9.56 12.81 16.13
C GLU A 195 -10.54 12.67 17.32
N LEU A 196 -10.03 12.73 18.56
CA LEU A 196 -10.80 12.93 19.79
C LEU A 196 -11.25 14.40 19.94
N LYS A 197 -12.30 14.63 20.74
CA LYS A 197 -12.77 15.99 21.07
C LYS A 197 -11.71 16.77 21.86
N GLU A 198 -11.01 16.10 22.77
CA GLU A 198 -9.92 16.63 23.56
C GLU A 198 -8.69 15.70 23.44
N PRO A 199 -7.46 16.24 23.25
CA PRO A 199 -6.25 15.44 23.09
C PRO A 199 -5.67 14.98 24.45
N THR A 200 -6.52 14.46 25.33
CA THR A 200 -6.20 14.08 26.73
C THR A 200 -6.05 12.56 26.90
N VAL A 201 -5.33 12.14 27.95
CA VAL A 201 -5.21 10.70 28.30
C VAL A 201 -6.58 10.12 28.70
N GLU A 202 -7.37 10.87 29.46
CA GLU A 202 -8.75 10.50 29.81
C GLU A 202 -9.62 10.23 28.58
N SER A 203 -9.56 11.10 27.57
CA SER A 203 -10.31 10.89 26.32
C SER A 203 -9.86 9.64 25.54
N ALA A 204 -8.59 9.25 25.68
CA ALA A 204 -8.08 8.02 25.09
C ALA A 204 -8.53 6.78 25.88
N LYS A 205 -8.48 6.82 27.21
CA LYS A 205 -8.96 5.76 28.10
C LYS A 205 -10.45 5.49 27.89
N ASN A 206 -11.28 6.54 27.98
CA ASN A 206 -12.72 6.47 27.72
C ASN A 206 -13.06 5.89 26.33
N TYR A 207 -12.21 6.14 25.31
CA TYR A 207 -12.36 5.55 23.98
C TYR A 207 -12.02 4.05 23.95
N PHE A 208 -10.95 3.63 24.65
CA PHE A 208 -10.60 2.21 24.75
C PHE A 208 -11.64 1.45 25.57
N ASP A 209 -12.07 1.97 26.72
CA ASP A 209 -13.10 1.36 27.58
C ASP A 209 -14.42 1.17 26.79
N TYR A 210 -14.91 2.23 26.14
CA TYR A 210 -16.13 2.15 25.32
C TYR A 210 -15.98 1.15 24.15
N PHE A 211 -14.80 1.02 23.53
CA PHE A 211 -14.55 -0.04 22.53
C PHE A 211 -14.62 -1.44 23.17
N MET A 212 -14.08 -1.63 24.38
CA MET A 212 -14.10 -2.90 25.09
C MET A 212 -15.52 -3.33 25.50
N GLU A 213 -16.40 -2.37 25.79
CA GLU A 213 -17.81 -2.57 26.12
C GLU A 213 -18.70 -2.82 24.89
N THR A 214 -18.47 -2.09 23.79
CA THR A 214 -19.40 -2.06 22.63
C THR A 214 -18.98 -2.88 21.43
N ALA A 215 -17.72 -3.29 21.30
CA ALA A 215 -17.28 -4.11 20.18
C ALA A 215 -17.88 -5.52 20.23
N SER A 216 -18.24 -6.06 19.07
CA SER A 216 -18.69 -7.44 18.96
C SER A 216 -17.59 -8.48 19.30
N ALA A 217 -18.00 -9.66 19.75
CA ALA A 217 -17.14 -10.81 20.09
C ALA A 217 -16.01 -11.09 19.07
N TRP A 218 -16.31 -10.86 17.79
CA TRP A 218 -15.39 -11.03 16.66
C TRP A 218 -14.06 -10.29 16.84
N TYR A 219 -14.04 -9.11 17.47
CA TYR A 219 -12.83 -8.32 17.69
C TYR A 219 -11.89 -8.90 18.76
N PHE A 220 -12.36 -9.81 19.61
CA PHE A 220 -11.60 -10.37 20.73
C PHE A 220 -10.96 -11.73 20.40
N GLY A 221 -11.24 -12.29 19.22
CA GLY A 221 -10.68 -13.57 18.77
C GLY A 221 -11.72 -14.63 18.45
N GLU A 222 -13.01 -14.37 18.72
CA GLU A 222 -14.13 -15.29 18.48
C GLU A 222 -14.49 -15.34 16.98
N ASN A 223 -13.56 -15.87 16.19
CA ASN A 223 -13.71 -16.12 14.76
C ASN A 223 -12.79 -17.25 14.29
N ASN A 224 -13.15 -17.86 13.15
CA ASN A 224 -12.48 -19.02 12.54
C ASN A 224 -11.03 -18.77 12.08
N ARG A 225 -10.42 -17.64 12.45
CA ARG A 225 -9.04 -17.24 12.11
C ARG A 225 -8.22 -16.82 13.34
N GLY A 226 -8.80 -16.81 14.54
CA GLY A 226 -8.17 -16.33 15.77
C GLY A 226 -7.72 -14.86 15.70
N TRP A 227 -8.27 -14.07 14.76
CA TRP A 227 -7.90 -12.67 14.61
C TRP A 227 -8.51 -11.86 15.75
N ARG A 228 -7.71 -11.02 16.40
CA ARG A 228 -8.19 -10.06 17.39
C ARG A 228 -7.59 -8.69 17.14
N ALA A 229 -8.29 -7.66 17.60
CA ALA A 229 -7.84 -6.29 17.57
C ALA A 229 -6.54 -6.11 18.38
N ASN A 230 -5.82 -5.01 18.13
CA ASN A 230 -4.63 -4.65 18.89
C ASN A 230 -4.45 -3.13 18.89
N PHE A 231 -3.43 -2.63 19.60
CA PHE A 231 -3.11 -1.20 19.69
C PHE A 231 -3.03 -0.49 18.32
N ASP A 232 -2.35 -1.10 17.34
CA ASP A 232 -2.24 -0.60 15.96
C ASP A 232 -3.55 -0.71 15.13
N TYR A 233 -4.61 -1.29 15.69
CA TYR A 233 -5.97 -1.33 15.13
C TYR A 233 -6.88 -0.27 15.77
N LEU A 234 -6.87 -0.14 17.10
CA LEU A 234 -7.71 0.83 17.81
C LEU A 234 -7.28 2.29 17.52
N LEU A 235 -5.99 2.54 17.26
CA LEU A 235 -5.48 3.86 16.88
C LEU A 235 -5.75 4.26 15.40
N ARG A 236 -6.63 3.55 14.68
CA ARG A 236 -6.94 3.87 13.27
C ARG A 236 -8.14 4.81 13.16
N PRO A 237 -8.13 5.80 12.27
CA PRO A 237 -9.25 6.74 12.10
C PRO A 237 -10.58 6.04 11.78
N GLU A 238 -10.54 5.01 10.92
CA GLU A 238 -11.72 4.21 10.57
C GLU A 238 -12.31 3.47 11.79
N THR A 239 -11.46 2.99 12.70
CA THR A 239 -11.91 2.38 13.96
C THR A 239 -12.49 3.45 14.88
N VAL A 240 -11.81 4.59 15.03
CA VAL A 240 -12.26 5.72 15.88
C VAL A 240 -13.65 6.22 15.45
N LEU A 241 -13.89 6.35 14.15
CA LEU A 241 -15.20 6.71 13.60
C LEU A 241 -16.24 5.64 13.89
N LYS A 242 -15.98 4.36 13.56
CA LYS A 242 -16.91 3.26 13.83
C LYS A 242 -17.30 3.13 15.29
N THR A 243 -16.34 3.25 16.22
CA THR A 243 -16.60 3.27 17.66
C THR A 243 -17.56 4.41 18.02
N ARG A 244 -17.30 5.62 17.53
CA ARG A 244 -18.15 6.81 17.78
C ARG A 244 -19.52 6.75 17.11
N GLU A 245 -19.66 5.92 16.08
CA GLU A 245 -20.90 5.69 15.31
C GLU A 245 -21.67 4.44 15.78
N GLY A 246 -21.14 3.67 16.73
CA GLY A 246 -21.75 2.43 17.23
C GLY A 246 -21.70 1.25 16.24
N ALA A 247 -20.76 1.27 15.28
CA ALA A 247 -20.70 0.38 14.12
C ALA A 247 -19.51 -0.61 14.19
N LEU A 248 -19.38 -1.35 15.30
CA LEU A 248 -18.26 -2.26 15.61
C LEU A 248 -18.52 -3.75 15.31
#